data_AF-A0A349VNT8-F1
#
_entry.id   AF-A0A349VNT8-F1
#
_cell.length_a   1.000
_cell.length_b   1.000
_cell.length_c   1.000
_cell.angle_alpha   90.00
_cell.angle_beta   90.00
_cell.angle_gamma   90.00
#
_symmetry.space_group_name_H-M   'P 1'
#
loop_
_entity.id
_entity.type
_entity.pdbx_description
1 polymer ?
#
loop_
_entity_poly.entity_id
_entity_poly.type
_entity_poly.pdbx_seq_one_letter_code
_entity_poly.pdbx_strand_id
1 'polypeptide(L)'
;QINDGNAVSVPLGEEYTWQGKENLEQTIEKLFSEPFGQGYPKSEAERKKKDTLLLKRIRKNSQVSISEFLSALPKDLMDKIRTKENVIAYIRENGKDPDILAWLR
;
A
#
# COMPACT_ATOMS: atom_id res chain seq x y z
N GLN A 1 -5.96 -12.83 -2.35
CA GLN A 1 -7.12 -13.22 -3.19
C GLN A 1 -8.40 -12.39 -3.01
N ILE A 2 -8.81 -12.02 -1.79
CA ILE A 2 -10.11 -11.35 -1.56
C ILE A 2 -10.03 -9.83 -1.77
N ASN A 3 -9.09 -9.16 -1.10
CA ASN A 3 -9.11 -7.71 -0.93
C ASN A 3 -8.47 -6.93 -2.08
N ASP A 4 -7.62 -7.58 -2.88
CA ASP A 4 -6.93 -6.95 -4.01
C ASP A 4 -6.30 -5.58 -3.64
N GLY A 5 -5.63 -5.54 -2.49
CA GLY A 5 -4.93 -4.37 -1.96
C GLY A 5 -3.55 -4.20 -2.57
N ASN A 6 -2.92 -3.06 -2.29
CA ASN A 6 -1.60 -2.68 -2.82
C ASN A 6 -0.52 -2.47 -1.73
N ALA A 7 -0.84 -2.75 -0.47
CA ALA A 7 0.08 -2.67 0.66
C ALA A 7 -0.28 -3.72 1.71
N VAL A 8 0.73 -4.22 2.41
CA VAL A 8 0.60 -5.11 3.57
C VAL A 8 1.46 -4.57 4.71
N SER A 9 1.03 -4.82 5.95
CA SER A 9 1.81 -4.56 7.16
C SER A 9 2.04 -5.90 7.86
N VAL A 10 3.28 -6.15 8.29
CA VAL A 10 3.70 -7.42 8.90
C VAL A 10 4.33 -7.11 10.26
N PRO A 11 3.99 -7.85 11.33
CA PRO A 11 4.60 -7.66 12.65
C PRO A 11 6.04 -8.22 12.66
N LEU A 12 7.03 -7.35 12.83
CA LEU A 12 8.46 -7.70 12.89
C LEU A 12 9.07 -7.52 14.29
N GLY A 13 8.24 -7.31 15.31
CA GLY A 13 8.67 -7.10 16.69
C GLY A 13 8.00 -8.09 17.63
N GLU A 14 6.72 -7.86 17.92
CA GLU A 14 5.90 -8.76 18.74
C GLU A 14 5.73 -10.13 18.04
N GLU A 15 5.94 -11.21 18.80
CA GLU A 15 5.90 -12.61 18.34
C GLU A 15 6.84 -12.96 17.17
N TYR A 16 7.77 -12.07 16.80
CA TYR A 16 8.83 -12.36 15.83
C TYR A 16 9.96 -13.13 16.51
N THR A 17 9.73 -14.43 16.71
CA THR A 17 10.66 -15.33 17.40
C THR A 17 11.67 -15.97 16.44
N TRP A 18 12.31 -17.07 16.85
CA TRP A 18 13.31 -17.79 16.06
C TRP A 18 12.80 -18.28 14.69
N GLN A 19 11.49 -18.55 14.55
CA GLN A 19 10.83 -18.89 13.28
C GLN A 19 10.37 -17.67 12.46
N GLY A 20 10.53 -16.45 12.98
CA GLY A 20 9.98 -15.24 12.38
C GLY A 20 10.46 -15.01 10.95
N LYS A 21 11.75 -15.30 10.67
CA LYS A 21 12.32 -15.19 9.33
C LYS A 21 11.63 -16.13 8.34
N GLU A 22 11.50 -17.40 8.70
CA GLU A 22 10.87 -18.41 7.84
C GLU A 22 9.39 -18.07 7.60
N ASN A 23 8.67 -17.63 8.64
CA ASN A 23 7.29 -17.18 8.51
C ASN A 23 7.16 -15.95 7.59
N LEU A 24 8.08 -14.99 7.67
CA LEU A 24 8.10 -13.82 6.77
C LEU A 24 8.35 -14.25 5.33
N GLU A 25 9.34 -15.12 5.08
CA GLU A 25 9.65 -15.66 3.76
C GLU A 25 8.43 -16.36 3.14
N GLN A 26 7.79 -17.26 3.89
CA GLN A 26 6.56 -17.94 3.44
C GLN A 26 5.41 -16.96 3.21
N THR A 27 5.26 -15.95 4.07
CA THR A 27 4.20 -14.93 3.91
C THR A 27 4.39 -14.14 2.61
N ILE A 28 5.62 -13.70 2.32
CA ILE A 28 5.94 -12.97 1.09
C ILE A 28 5.78 -13.88 -0.14
N GLU A 29 6.23 -15.14 -0.06
CA GLU A 29 6.04 -16.12 -1.13
C GLU A 29 4.55 -16.29 -1.45
N LYS A 30 3.69 -16.50 -0.44
CA LYS A 30 2.25 -16.64 -0.64
C LYS A 30 1.56 -15.36 -1.08
N LEU A 31 2.07 -14.18 -0.70
CA LEU A 31 1.50 -12.91 -1.16
C LEU A 31 1.62 -12.74 -2.68
N PHE A 32 2.69 -13.26 -3.27
CA PHE A 32 3.00 -13.13 -4.70
C PHE A 32 2.86 -14.44 -5.51
N SER A 33 2.37 -15.53 -4.91
CA SER A 33 2.32 -16.84 -5.57
C SER A 33 1.24 -16.97 -6.65
N GLU A 34 0.27 -16.06 -6.69
CA GLU A 34 -0.87 -16.10 -7.61
C GLU A 34 -1.29 -14.68 -8.05
N PRO A 35 -2.01 -14.54 -9.17
CA PRO A 35 -2.65 -13.27 -9.50
C PRO A 35 -3.55 -12.78 -8.37
N PHE A 36 -3.60 -11.46 -8.18
CA PHE A 36 -4.39 -10.83 -7.13
C PHE A 36 -5.88 -10.82 -7.48
N GLY A 37 -6.75 -10.64 -6.47
CA GLY A 37 -8.17 -10.37 -6.68
C GLY A 37 -9.01 -11.50 -7.30
N GLN A 38 -8.55 -12.75 -7.32
CA GLN A 38 -9.32 -13.83 -7.92
C GLN A 38 -10.53 -14.31 -7.09
N GLY A 39 -10.65 -13.87 -5.84
CA GLY A 39 -11.71 -14.27 -4.91
C GLY A 39 -11.50 -15.65 -4.28
N TYR A 40 -11.87 -15.76 -2.99
CA TYR A 40 -11.88 -17.02 -2.23
C TYR A 40 -12.99 -17.01 -1.16
N PRO A 41 -13.76 -18.12 -0.99
CA PRO A 41 -13.78 -19.30 -1.85
C PRO A 41 -14.27 -18.94 -3.27
N LYS A 42 -13.95 -19.78 -4.26
CA LYS A 42 -14.24 -19.48 -5.68
C LYS A 42 -15.73 -19.29 -5.97
N SER A 43 -16.61 -19.98 -5.23
CA SER A 43 -18.07 -19.82 -5.29
C SER A 43 -18.55 -18.40 -4.95
N GLU A 44 -17.75 -17.62 -4.23
CA GLU A 44 -18.09 -16.26 -3.80
C GLU A 44 -17.27 -15.17 -4.52
N ALA A 45 -16.46 -15.56 -5.52
CA ALA A 45 -15.46 -14.68 -6.12
C ALA A 45 -16.06 -13.40 -6.71
N GLU A 46 -17.16 -13.52 -7.46
CA GLU A 46 -17.80 -12.37 -8.12
C GLU A 46 -18.37 -11.36 -7.13
N ARG A 47 -19.01 -11.84 -6.05
CA ARG A 47 -19.50 -10.97 -4.97
C ARG A 47 -18.34 -10.20 -4.32
N LYS A 48 -17.27 -10.89 -3.95
CA LYS A 48 -16.10 -10.29 -3.28
C LYS A 48 -15.38 -9.27 -4.17
N LYS A 49 -15.24 -9.55 -5.48
CA LYS A 49 -14.69 -8.57 -6.44
C LYS A 49 -15.56 -7.31 -6.51
N LYS A 50 -16.89 -7.47 -6.58
CA LYS A 50 -17.83 -6.34 -6.60
C LYS A 50 -17.72 -5.49 -5.33
N ASP A 51 -17.65 -6.13 -4.17
CA ASP A 51 -17.52 -5.44 -2.87
C ASP A 51 -16.18 -4.69 -2.77
N THR A 52 -15.08 -5.31 -3.21
CA THR A 52 -13.76 -4.66 -3.27
C THR A 52 -13.77 -3.43 -4.18
N LEU A 53 -14.40 -3.51 -5.36
CA LEU A 53 -14.53 -2.36 -6.26
C LEU A 53 -15.40 -1.24 -5.67
N LEU A 54 -16.47 -1.60 -4.97
CA LEU A 54 -17.32 -0.65 -4.26
C LEU A 54 -16.52 0.07 -3.16
N LEU A 55 -15.76 -0.67 -2.35
CA LEU A 55 -14.91 -0.08 -1.30
C LEU A 55 -13.85 0.86 -1.88
N LYS A 56 -13.18 0.47 -2.99
CA LYS A 56 -12.21 1.34 -3.68
C LYS A 56 -12.87 2.65 -4.14
N ARG A 57 -14.11 2.61 -4.63
CA ARG A 57 -14.89 3.80 -5.02
C ARG A 57 -15.27 4.66 -3.82
N ILE A 58 -15.77 4.06 -2.74
CA ILE A 58 -16.12 4.77 -1.50
C ILE A 58 -14.90 5.52 -0.98
N ARG A 59 -13.75 4.83 -0.87
CA ARG A 59 -12.50 5.44 -0.40
C ARG A 59 -12.05 6.60 -1.28
N LYS A 60 -12.10 6.43 -2.61
CA LYS A 60 -11.73 7.51 -3.55
C LYS A 60 -12.60 8.76 -3.34
N ASN A 61 -13.89 8.58 -3.06
CA ASN A 61 -14.83 9.69 -2.89
C ASN A 61 -14.82 10.28 -1.47
N SER A 62 -14.24 9.60 -0.49
CA SER A 62 -14.22 10.04 0.91
C SER A 62 -12.88 10.61 1.36
N GLN A 63 -11.86 10.62 0.50
CA GLN A 63 -10.51 11.11 0.81
C GLN A 63 -10.23 12.40 0.04
N VAL A 64 -9.47 13.31 0.66
CA VAL A 64 -8.92 14.48 -0.02
C VAL A 64 -7.88 14.05 -1.06
N SER A 65 -7.57 14.95 -2.01
CA SER A 65 -6.50 14.70 -2.98
C SER A 65 -5.15 14.53 -2.28
N ILE A 66 -4.19 13.90 -2.96
CA ILE A 66 -2.84 13.73 -2.41
C ILE A 66 -2.15 15.08 -2.17
N SER A 67 -2.41 16.07 -3.03
CA SER A 67 -1.87 17.44 -2.90
C SER A 67 -2.41 18.15 -1.65
N GLU A 68 -3.74 18.08 -1.43
CA GLU A 68 -4.37 18.62 -0.22
C GLU A 68 -3.87 17.91 1.04
N PHE A 69 -3.76 16.58 1.00
CA PHE A 69 -3.24 15.79 2.11
C PHE A 69 -1.81 16.20 2.47
N LEU A 70 -0.90 16.22 1.50
CA LEU A 70 0.50 16.58 1.72
C LEU A 70 0.65 18.02 2.22
N SER A 71 -0.20 18.95 1.76
CA SER A 71 -0.20 20.34 2.22
C SER A 71 -0.71 20.51 3.65
N ALA A 72 -1.57 19.59 4.11
CA ALA A 72 -2.11 19.61 5.48
C ALA A 72 -1.19 18.95 6.52
N LEU A 73 -0.13 18.25 6.09
CA LEU A 73 0.79 17.58 7.03
C LEU A 73 1.68 18.60 7.77
N PRO A 74 1.95 18.36 9.08
CA PRO A 74 2.85 19.20 9.86
C PRO A 74 4.23 19.32 9.22
N LYS A 75 4.80 20.54 9.22
CA LYS A 75 6.08 20.82 8.58
C LYS A 75 7.21 19.93 9.10
N ASP A 76 7.25 19.62 10.40
CA ASP A 76 8.29 18.79 11.00
C ASP A 76 8.23 17.33 10.51
N LEU A 77 7.03 16.80 10.29
CA LEU A 77 6.84 15.49 9.66
C LEU A 77 7.31 15.52 8.20
N MET A 78 7.01 16.60 7.49
CA MET A 78 7.42 16.78 6.09
C MET A 78 8.94 16.88 5.95
N ASP A 79 9.58 17.64 6.83
CA ASP A 79 11.04 17.75 6.89
C ASP A 79 11.67 16.37 7.14
N LYS A 80 11.10 15.56 8.06
CA LYS A 80 11.55 14.18 8.31
C LYS A 80 11.38 13.27 7.08
N ILE A 81 10.26 13.34 6.37
CA ILE A 81 10.04 12.54 5.15
C ILE A 81 11.09 12.91 4.10
N ARG A 82 11.42 14.20 3.97
CA ARG A 82 12.43 14.70 3.01
C ARG A 82 13.84 14.16 3.24
N THR A 83 14.16 13.66 4.45
CA THR A 83 15.44 13.01 4.73
C THR A 83 15.59 11.60 4.14
N LYS A 84 14.51 10.99 3.63
CA LYS A 84 14.56 9.64 3.03
C LYS A 84 15.01 9.72 1.57
N GLU A 85 16.27 10.10 1.38
CA GLU A 85 16.87 10.37 0.06
C GLU A 85 16.68 9.23 -0.93
N ASN A 86 16.85 7.97 -0.49
CA ASN A 86 16.67 6.78 -1.32
C ASN A 86 15.22 6.63 -1.82
N VAL A 87 14.23 6.86 -0.96
CA VAL A 87 12.81 6.80 -1.31
C VAL A 87 12.45 7.92 -2.28
N ILE A 88 12.94 9.14 -2.00
CA ILE A 88 12.69 10.31 -2.85
C ILE A 88 13.31 10.15 -4.23
N ALA A 89 14.55 9.67 -4.29
CA ALA A 89 15.23 9.38 -5.55
C ALA A 89 14.44 8.35 -6.37
N TYR A 90 14.01 7.25 -5.72
CA TYR A 90 13.22 6.23 -6.37
C TYR A 90 11.89 6.76 -6.92
N ILE A 91 11.17 7.59 -6.16
CA ILE A 91 9.91 8.19 -6.62
C ILE A 91 10.16 9.18 -7.77
N ARG A 92 11.24 9.97 -7.74
CA ARG A 92 11.57 10.90 -8.85
C ARG A 92 11.87 10.16 -10.14
N GLU A 93 12.50 9.00 -10.05
CA GLU A 93 12.85 8.17 -11.21
C GLU A 93 11.64 7.39 -11.76
N ASN A 94 10.81 6.82 -10.88
CA ASN A 94 9.78 5.83 -11.26
C ASN A 94 8.33 6.33 -11.11
N GLY A 95 8.13 7.46 -10.44
CA GLY A 95 6.82 8.03 -10.15
C GLY A 95 6.08 8.47 -11.42
N LYS A 96 4.75 8.33 -11.40
CA LYS A 96 3.87 8.69 -12.54
C LYS A 96 2.82 9.72 -12.17
N ASP A 97 2.69 10.05 -10.89
CA ASP A 97 1.71 11.02 -10.40
C ASP A 97 2.31 12.44 -10.46
N PRO A 98 1.75 13.34 -11.28
CA PRO A 98 2.32 14.67 -11.48
C PRO A 98 2.27 15.53 -10.22
N ASP A 99 1.29 15.35 -9.35
CA ASP A 99 1.14 16.13 -8.11
C ASP A 99 2.21 15.73 -7.10
N ILE A 100 2.46 14.43 -6.96
CA ILE A 100 3.55 13.92 -6.10
C ILE A 100 4.91 14.38 -6.64
N LEU A 101 5.13 14.29 -7.95
CA LEU A 101 6.40 14.71 -8.56
C LEU A 101 6.63 16.23 -8.43
N ALA A 102 5.57 17.03 -8.57
CA ALA A 102 5.64 18.47 -8.34
C ALA A 102 5.95 18.79 -6.88
N TRP A 103 5.32 18.09 -5.93
CA TRP A 103 5.58 18.25 -4.50
C TRP A 103 7.02 17.87 -4.08
N LEU A 104 7.61 16.89 -4.77
CA LEU A 104 8.99 16.45 -4.54
C LEU A 104 10.06 17.35 -5.16
N ARG A 105 9.69 18.32 -5.99
CA ARG A 105 10.64 19.37 -6.44
C ARG A 105 11.06 20.24 -5.26
#